data_AF-A0AA51YBH9-F1
#
_entry.id   AF-A0AA51YBH9-F1
#
_cell.length_a   1.000
_cell.length_b   1.000
_cell.length_c   1.000
_cell.angle_alpha   90.00
_cell.angle_beta   90.00
_cell.angle_gamma   90.00
#
_symmetry.space_group_name_H-M   'P 1'
#
loop_
_entity.id
_entity.type
_entity.pdbx_description
1 polymer ?
#
loop_
_entity_poly.entity_id
_entity_poly.type
_entity_poly.pdbx_seq_one_letter_code
_entity_poly.pdbx_strand_id
1 'polypeptide(L)'
;METREQRQARIDAKVAELRARADAKEAESNRLRGSVDDDSTFWTQPAYGNAAGRAFAARRERERSKIVKAGNLYMEAKALRETADSMEARGARMAGDAAAEREAAIAAADFKVGQMVRTLYGVRKVVKVNRKSILIEGGMSPVSVPKHLAEAV
;
A
#
# COMPACT_ATOMS: atom_id res chain seq x y z
N MET A 1 3.18 25.66 -19.57
CA MET A 1 3.37 24.85 -18.35
C MET A 1 2.03 24.20 -18.04
N GLU A 2 2.00 22.89 -17.82
CA GLU A 2 0.78 22.16 -17.44
C GLU A 2 0.29 22.67 -16.07
N THR A 3 -0.97 23.06 -15.94
CA THR A 3 -1.50 23.58 -14.67
C THR A 3 -1.79 22.44 -13.69
N ARG A 4 -1.81 22.74 -12.39
CA ARG A 4 -2.15 21.76 -11.34
C ARG A 4 -3.53 21.11 -11.60
N GLU A 5 -4.47 21.90 -12.10
CA GLU A 5 -5.83 21.46 -12.45
C GLU A 5 -5.83 20.46 -13.62
N GLN A 6 -5.05 20.72 -14.68
CA GLN A 6 -4.91 19.78 -15.80
C GLN A 6 -4.31 18.44 -15.38
N ARG A 7 -3.38 18.46 -14.42
CA ARG A 7 -2.79 17.24 -13.84
C ARG A 7 -3.77 16.50 -12.96
N GLN A 8 -4.53 17.21 -12.13
CA GLN A 8 -5.57 16.60 -11.29
C GLN A 8 -6.65 15.95 -12.16
N ALA A 9 -7.14 16.64 -13.19
CA ALA A 9 -8.12 16.08 -14.12
C ALA A 9 -7.64 14.79 -14.81
N ARG A 10 -6.33 14.70 -15.15
CA ARG A 10 -5.75 13.46 -15.70
C ARG A 10 -5.71 12.32 -14.69
N ILE A 11 -5.40 12.62 -13.42
CA ILE A 11 -5.43 11.64 -12.34
C ILE A 11 -6.86 11.16 -12.11
N ASP A 12 -7.81 12.09 -12.03
CA ASP A 12 -9.23 11.78 -11.80
C ASP A 12 -9.80 10.91 -12.93
N ALA A 13 -9.46 11.23 -14.19
CA ALA A 13 -9.83 10.40 -15.34
C ALA A 13 -9.25 8.98 -15.24
N LYS A 14 -8.00 8.86 -14.78
CA LYS A 14 -7.36 7.55 -14.60
C LYS A 14 -7.96 6.76 -13.44
N VAL A 15 -8.27 7.43 -12.33
CA VAL A 15 -8.97 6.84 -11.18
C VAL A 15 -10.35 6.33 -11.61
N ALA A 16 -11.10 7.12 -12.39
CA ALA A 16 -12.39 6.71 -12.92
C ALA A 16 -12.28 5.47 -13.84
N GLU A 17 -11.28 5.44 -14.73
CA GLU A 17 -11.01 4.27 -15.58
C GLU A 17 -10.70 3.01 -14.74
N LEU A 18 -9.85 3.15 -13.72
CA LEU A 18 -9.49 2.04 -12.84
C LEU A 18 -10.70 1.52 -12.05
N ARG A 19 -11.56 2.42 -11.56
CA ARG A 19 -12.81 2.07 -10.87
C ARG A 19 -13.78 1.34 -11.80
N ALA A 20 -14.01 1.86 -13.00
CA ALA A 20 -14.88 1.20 -13.99
C ALA A 20 -14.37 -0.20 -14.37
N ARG A 21 -13.05 -0.38 -14.49
CA ARG A 21 -12.44 -1.70 -14.74
C ARG A 21 -12.60 -2.63 -13.55
N ALA A 22 -12.46 -2.13 -12.32
CA ALA A 22 -12.70 -2.91 -11.12
C ALA A 22 -14.15 -3.39 -11.04
N ASP A 23 -15.12 -2.51 -11.31
CA ASP A 23 -16.54 -2.84 -11.26
C ASP A 23 -16.91 -3.88 -12.33
N ALA A 24 -16.36 -3.76 -13.54
CA ALA A 24 -16.53 -4.78 -14.59
C ALA A 24 -15.98 -6.15 -14.17
N LYS A 25 -14.83 -6.18 -13.49
CA LYS A 25 -14.21 -7.42 -12.99
C LYS A 25 -14.98 -8.03 -11.83
N GLU A 26 -15.49 -7.21 -10.93
CA GLU A 26 -16.34 -7.67 -9.82
C GLU A 26 -17.69 -8.20 -10.35
N ALA A 27 -18.30 -7.54 -11.33
CA ALA A 27 -19.50 -8.03 -11.98
C ALA A 27 -19.26 -9.39 -12.69
N GLU A 28 -18.13 -9.55 -13.39
CA GLU A 28 -17.74 -10.81 -14.01
C GLU A 28 -17.52 -11.92 -12.95
N SER A 29 -16.84 -11.58 -11.84
CA SER A 29 -16.63 -12.48 -10.71
C SER A 29 -17.96 -12.95 -10.10
N ASN A 30 -18.87 -12.02 -9.81
CA ASN A 30 -20.19 -12.32 -9.24
C ASN A 30 -21.03 -13.18 -10.17
N ARG A 31 -20.99 -12.90 -11.48
CA ARG A 31 -21.67 -13.73 -12.49
C ARG A 31 -21.13 -15.15 -12.51
N LEU A 32 -19.81 -15.31 -12.47
CA LEU A 32 -19.19 -16.65 -12.45
C LEU A 32 -19.51 -17.38 -11.16
N ARG A 33 -19.42 -16.72 -10.01
CA ARG A 33 -19.72 -17.32 -8.70
C ARG A 33 -21.18 -17.75 -8.61
N GLY A 34 -22.12 -16.93 -9.08
CA GLY A 34 -23.55 -17.24 -9.11
C GLY A 34 -23.92 -18.35 -10.11
N SER A 35 -23.00 -18.75 -11.00
CA SER A 35 -23.21 -19.87 -11.95
C SER A 35 -22.67 -21.21 -11.46
N VAL A 36 -22.11 -21.24 -10.23
CA VAL A 36 -21.55 -22.44 -9.62
C VAL A 36 -22.67 -23.22 -8.92
N ASP A 37 -22.56 -24.55 -8.97
CA ASP A 37 -23.41 -25.45 -8.20
C ASP A 37 -23.07 -25.33 -6.70
N ASP A 38 -23.94 -24.71 -5.91
CA ASP A 38 -23.75 -24.54 -4.46
C ASP A 38 -24.35 -25.72 -3.64
N ASP A 39 -24.81 -26.80 -4.29
CA ASP A 39 -25.28 -27.99 -3.59
C ASP A 39 -24.12 -28.73 -2.90
N SER A 40 -24.17 -28.80 -1.57
CA SER A 40 -23.18 -29.53 -0.76
C SER A 40 -23.07 -31.02 -1.11
N THR A 41 -24.15 -31.64 -1.57
CA THR A 41 -24.12 -33.06 -1.97
C THR A 41 -23.35 -33.25 -3.26
N PHE A 42 -23.46 -32.32 -4.21
CA PHE A 42 -22.67 -32.33 -5.46
C PHE A 42 -21.16 -32.34 -5.17
N TRP A 43 -20.71 -31.62 -4.15
CA TRP A 43 -19.30 -31.52 -3.79
C TRP A 43 -18.74 -32.71 -3.03
N THR A 44 -19.58 -33.36 -2.22
CA THR A 44 -19.18 -34.44 -1.30
C THR A 44 -19.36 -35.84 -1.90
N GLN A 45 -20.15 -35.98 -2.97
CA GLN A 45 -20.37 -37.27 -3.62
C GLN A 45 -19.05 -37.92 -4.11
N PRO A 46 -18.85 -39.23 -3.91
CA PRO A 46 -17.69 -39.92 -4.45
C PRO A 46 -17.77 -40.02 -5.98
N ALA A 47 -16.64 -39.78 -6.65
CA ALA A 47 -16.51 -40.06 -8.08
C ALA A 47 -16.01 -41.50 -8.26
N TYR A 48 -16.89 -42.39 -8.72
CA TYR A 48 -16.53 -43.79 -8.96
C TYR A 48 -15.64 -43.95 -10.20
N GLY A 49 -14.84 -45.02 -10.27
CA GLY A 49 -13.88 -45.26 -11.37
C GLY A 49 -14.49 -45.61 -12.74
N ASN A 50 -15.82 -45.62 -12.86
CA ASN A 50 -16.54 -45.92 -14.09
C ASN A 50 -16.66 -44.67 -15.01
N ALA A 51 -17.21 -44.85 -16.22
CA ALA A 51 -17.35 -43.76 -17.18
C ALA A 51 -18.19 -42.59 -16.64
N ALA A 52 -19.29 -42.88 -15.94
CA ALA A 52 -20.15 -41.86 -15.33
C ALA A 52 -19.42 -41.06 -14.23
N GLY A 53 -18.64 -41.73 -13.38
CA GLY A 53 -17.87 -41.06 -12.33
C GLY A 53 -16.70 -40.23 -12.86
N ARG A 54 -16.08 -40.63 -13.97
CA ARG A 54 -15.09 -39.78 -14.68
C ARG A 54 -15.74 -38.51 -15.25
N ALA A 55 -16.92 -38.64 -15.87
CA ALA A 55 -17.66 -37.48 -16.38
C ALA A 55 -18.08 -36.52 -15.25
N PHE A 56 -18.48 -37.08 -14.09
CA PHE A 56 -18.80 -36.32 -12.89
C PHE A 56 -17.58 -35.60 -12.29
N ALA A 57 -16.44 -36.28 -12.17
CA ALA A 57 -15.18 -35.66 -11.75
C ALA A 57 -14.78 -34.50 -12.67
N ALA A 58 -14.91 -34.66 -13.99
CA ALA A 58 -14.65 -33.59 -14.95
C ALA A 58 -15.63 -32.42 -14.81
N ARG A 59 -16.91 -32.69 -14.50
CA ARG A 59 -17.90 -31.63 -14.20
C ARG A 59 -17.48 -30.86 -12.94
N ARG A 60 -17.12 -31.58 -11.86
CA ARG A 60 -16.67 -30.97 -10.61
C ARG A 60 -15.42 -30.11 -10.80
N GLU A 61 -14.47 -30.56 -11.61
CA GLU A 61 -13.25 -29.80 -11.90
C GLU A 61 -13.55 -28.49 -12.67
N ARG A 62 -14.50 -28.52 -13.61
CA ARG A 62 -14.99 -27.30 -14.28
C ARG A 62 -15.62 -26.33 -13.29
N GLU A 63 -16.42 -26.82 -12.35
CA GLU A 63 -17.01 -25.98 -11.30
C GLU A 63 -15.93 -25.38 -10.38
N ARG A 64 -14.93 -26.16 -9.96
CA ARG A 64 -13.79 -25.64 -9.18
C ARG A 64 -13.03 -24.57 -9.94
N SER A 65 -12.77 -24.80 -11.23
CA SER A 65 -12.10 -23.84 -12.10
C SER A 65 -12.87 -22.52 -12.18
N LYS A 66 -14.21 -22.55 -12.23
CA LYS A 66 -15.02 -21.33 -12.16
C LYS A 66 -14.87 -20.61 -10.82
N ILE A 67 -14.89 -21.34 -9.69
CA ILE A 67 -14.70 -20.75 -8.35
C ILE A 67 -13.34 -20.05 -8.27
N VAL A 68 -12.26 -20.73 -8.68
CA VAL A 68 -10.91 -20.17 -8.68
C VAL A 68 -10.84 -18.94 -9.57
N LYS A 69 -11.40 -19.01 -10.79
CA LYS A 69 -11.45 -17.86 -11.71
C LYS A 69 -12.21 -16.67 -11.12
N ALA A 70 -13.37 -16.91 -10.51
CA ALA A 70 -14.14 -15.86 -9.84
C ALA A 70 -13.34 -15.21 -8.71
N GLY A 71 -12.65 -16.00 -7.89
CA GLY A 71 -11.75 -15.50 -6.84
C GLY A 71 -10.63 -14.62 -7.39
N ASN A 72 -9.98 -15.04 -8.47
CA ASN A 72 -8.91 -14.26 -9.11
C ASN A 72 -9.44 -12.92 -9.64
N LEU A 73 -10.58 -12.90 -10.32
CA LEU A 73 -11.20 -11.67 -10.83
C LEU A 73 -11.59 -10.71 -9.70
N TYR A 74 -12.06 -11.24 -8.57
CA TYR A 74 -12.35 -10.43 -7.39
C TYR A 74 -11.09 -9.80 -6.80
N MET A 75 -10.01 -10.57 -6.69
CA MET A 75 -8.72 -10.05 -6.21
C MET A 75 -8.13 -9.00 -7.16
N GLU A 76 -8.25 -9.20 -8.47
CA GLU A 76 -7.88 -8.19 -9.48
C GLU A 76 -8.70 -6.91 -9.32
N ALA A 77 -10.02 -7.01 -9.15
CA ALA A 77 -10.88 -5.86 -8.90
C ALA A 77 -10.47 -5.10 -7.63
N LYS A 78 -10.17 -5.82 -6.55
CA LYS A 78 -9.69 -5.22 -5.30
C LYS A 78 -8.37 -4.48 -5.49
N ALA A 79 -7.39 -5.08 -6.15
CA ALA A 79 -6.10 -4.45 -6.43
C ALA A 79 -6.23 -3.17 -7.28
N LEU A 80 -7.17 -3.17 -8.24
CA LEU A 80 -7.48 -1.97 -9.03
C LEU A 80 -8.10 -0.86 -8.18
N ARG A 81 -8.99 -1.18 -7.23
CA ARG A 81 -9.55 -0.22 -6.27
C ARG A 81 -8.49 0.36 -5.36
N GLU A 82 -7.65 -0.49 -4.76
CA GLU A 82 -6.53 -0.04 -3.91
C GLU A 82 -5.57 0.87 -4.68
N THR A 83 -5.30 0.56 -5.96
CA THR A 83 -4.49 1.41 -6.83
C THR A 83 -5.17 2.75 -7.07
N ALA A 84 -6.46 2.76 -7.38
CA ALA A 84 -7.24 3.98 -7.60
C ALA A 84 -7.28 4.87 -6.34
N ASP A 85 -7.55 4.28 -5.17
CA ASP A 85 -7.58 4.99 -3.90
C ASP A 85 -6.19 5.55 -3.53
N SER A 86 -5.12 4.81 -3.84
CA SER A 86 -3.75 5.31 -3.66
C SER A 86 -3.41 6.49 -4.58
N MET A 87 -3.98 6.53 -5.79
CA MET A 87 -3.79 7.63 -6.74
C MET A 87 -4.57 8.87 -6.32
N GLU A 88 -5.80 8.69 -5.86
CA GLU A 88 -6.64 9.76 -5.33
C GLU A 88 -6.02 10.37 -4.07
N ALA A 89 -5.56 9.54 -3.12
CA ALA A 89 -4.90 10.00 -1.89
C ALA A 89 -3.58 10.75 -2.14
N ARG A 90 -2.83 10.38 -3.19
CA ARG A 90 -1.59 11.08 -3.56
C ARG A 90 -1.84 12.42 -4.24
N GLY A 91 -2.93 12.56 -4.98
CA GLY A 91 -3.31 13.77 -5.72
C GLY A 91 -2.26 14.25 -6.73
N ALA A 92 -2.51 15.42 -7.34
CA ALA A 92 -1.56 16.07 -8.22
C ALA A 92 -0.38 16.67 -7.42
N ARG A 93 0.76 15.99 -7.47
CA ARG A 93 2.03 16.50 -6.92
C ARG A 93 2.70 17.47 -7.89
N MET A 94 3.03 18.66 -7.41
CA MET A 94 3.79 19.68 -8.13
C MET A 94 5.29 19.59 -7.82
N ALA A 95 6.12 20.15 -8.71
CA ALA A 95 7.54 20.33 -8.44
C ALA A 95 7.70 21.33 -7.27
N GLY A 96 8.11 20.83 -6.10
CA GLY A 96 8.21 21.60 -4.86
C GLY A 96 7.49 20.94 -3.67
N ASP A 97 6.41 20.21 -3.92
CA ASP A 97 5.64 19.53 -2.85
C ASP A 97 6.48 18.44 -2.17
N ALA A 98 7.31 17.73 -2.95
CA ALA A 98 8.25 16.76 -2.40
C ALA A 98 9.37 17.41 -1.56
N ALA A 99 9.71 18.69 -1.80
CA ALA A 99 10.67 19.43 -0.97
C ALA A 99 9.99 19.90 0.33
N ALA A 100 8.76 20.40 0.25
CA ALA A 100 7.95 20.79 1.40
C ALA A 100 7.59 19.59 2.31
N GLU A 101 7.22 18.44 1.76
CA GLU A 101 7.02 17.19 2.53
C GLU A 101 8.32 16.75 3.22
N ARG A 102 9.48 16.92 2.57
CA ARG A 102 10.79 16.61 3.17
C ARG A 102 11.13 17.58 4.31
N GLU A 103 10.88 18.87 4.14
CA GLU A 103 11.10 19.87 5.19
C GLU A 103 10.16 19.65 6.37
N ALA A 104 8.88 19.33 6.13
CA ALA A 104 7.92 18.97 7.18
C ALA A 104 8.33 17.71 7.94
N ALA A 105 8.82 16.67 7.24
CA ALA A 105 9.34 15.46 7.88
C ALA A 105 10.63 15.70 8.69
N ILE A 106 11.50 16.63 8.25
CA ILE A 106 12.68 17.06 9.02
C ILE A 106 12.26 17.84 10.26
N ALA A 107 11.24 18.70 10.15
CA ALA A 107 10.69 19.46 11.27
C ALA A 107 9.98 18.55 12.30
N ALA A 108 9.34 17.47 11.85
CA ALA A 108 8.72 16.46 12.71
C ALA A 108 9.75 15.52 13.36
N ALA A 109 10.96 15.35 12.77
CA ALA A 109 12.03 14.50 13.30
C ALA A 109 12.98 15.23 14.27
N ASP A 110 12.37 15.79 15.32
CA ASP A 110 12.69 15.54 16.74
C ASP A 110 14.08 15.84 17.31
N PHE A 111 14.80 16.85 16.83
CA PHE A 111 15.78 17.55 17.68
C PHE A 111 15.88 19.02 17.26
N LYS A 112 15.81 19.95 18.21
CA LYS A 112 16.02 21.39 17.95
C LYS A 112 17.43 21.80 18.37
N VAL A 113 18.02 22.74 17.62
CA VAL A 113 19.29 23.37 18.03
C VAL A 113 19.05 24.09 19.37
N GLY A 114 19.93 23.84 20.33
CA GLY A 114 19.84 24.35 21.70
C GLY A 114 19.10 23.45 22.68
N GLN A 115 18.50 22.35 22.23
CA GLN A 115 17.88 21.36 23.11
C GLN A 115 18.94 20.56 23.88
N MET A 116 18.62 20.21 25.13
CA MET A 116 19.44 19.29 25.93
C MET A 116 19.05 17.87 25.58
N VAL A 117 20.05 17.05 25.26
CA VAL A 117 19.86 15.68 24.81
C VAL A 117 20.74 14.77 25.65
N ARG A 118 20.17 13.68 26.15
CA ARG A 118 20.90 12.61 26.82
C ARG A 118 21.48 11.70 25.75
N THR A 119 22.80 11.55 25.81
CA THR A 119 23.57 10.65 24.93
C THR A 119 24.52 9.79 25.77
N LEU A 120 25.24 8.87 25.12
CA LEU A 120 26.33 8.10 25.76
C LEU A 120 27.40 8.99 26.41
N TYR A 121 27.53 10.25 25.99
CA TYR A 121 28.51 11.23 26.50
C TYR A 121 27.92 12.17 27.57
N GLY A 122 26.76 11.80 28.13
CA GLY A 122 26.02 12.59 29.11
C GLY A 122 24.98 13.51 28.48
N VAL A 123 24.38 14.37 29.31
CA VAL A 123 23.42 15.38 28.87
C VAL A 123 24.19 16.58 28.30
N ARG A 124 24.02 16.83 27.00
CA ARG A 124 24.73 17.89 26.28
C ARG A 124 23.78 18.67 25.39
N LYS A 125 24.13 19.92 25.10
CA LYS A 125 23.35 20.81 24.24
C LYS A 125 23.62 20.49 22.77
N VAL A 126 22.58 20.51 21.94
CA VAL A 126 22.69 20.33 20.49
C VAL A 126 23.12 21.64 19.83
N VAL A 127 24.24 21.61 19.10
CA VAL A 127 24.80 22.74 18.35
C VAL A 127 24.29 22.77 16.90
N LYS A 128 24.13 21.59 16.29
CA LYS A 128 23.69 21.47 14.90
C LYS A 128 22.91 20.19 14.69
N VAL A 129 21.83 20.25 13.92
CA VAL A 129 21.02 19.08 13.58
C VAL A 129 21.23 18.77 12.09
N ASN A 130 21.70 17.55 11.81
CA ASN A 130 21.82 17.03 10.46
C ASN A 130 20.73 15.97 10.21
N ARG A 131 20.63 15.48 8.97
CA ARG A 131 19.62 14.50 8.56
C ARG A 131 19.65 13.19 9.36
N LYS A 132 20.84 12.68 9.69
CA LYS A 132 21.04 11.37 10.37
C LYS A 132 21.71 11.50 11.75
N SER A 133 22.29 12.65 12.05
CA SER A 133 23.06 12.89 13.29
C SER A 133 22.77 14.27 13.86
N ILE A 134 23.06 14.42 15.14
CA ILE A 134 23.11 15.69 15.87
C ILE A 134 24.55 15.97 16.26
N LEU A 135 24.96 17.23 16.23
CA LEU A 135 26.24 17.69 16.73
C LEU A 135 26.00 18.24 18.13
N ILE A 136 26.64 17.66 19.13
CA ILE A 136 26.54 18.06 20.54
C ILE A 136 27.81 18.79 21.00
N GLU A 137 27.68 19.65 22.00
CA GLU A 137 28.83 20.28 22.65
C GLU A 137 29.74 19.22 23.30
N GLY A 138 31.01 19.18 22.88
CA GLY A 138 32.05 18.37 23.49
C GLY A 138 33.06 19.22 24.24
N GLY A 139 33.82 18.62 25.15
CA GLY A 139 34.76 19.35 26.02
C GLY A 139 35.94 20.00 25.28
N MET A 140 36.31 19.49 24.11
CA MET A 140 37.43 20.00 23.29
C MET A 140 37.00 20.33 21.85
N SER A 141 36.07 19.55 21.30
CA SER A 141 35.47 19.77 19.97
C SER A 141 34.05 19.18 19.93
N PRO A 142 33.13 19.70 19.08
CA PRO A 142 31.78 19.17 18.94
C PRO A 142 31.77 17.72 18.46
N VAL A 143 30.89 16.90 19.02
CA VAL A 143 30.81 15.45 18.71
C VAL A 143 29.55 15.17 17.89
N SER A 144 29.68 14.40 16.81
CA SER A 144 28.54 13.96 15.99
C SER A 144 27.97 12.65 16.54
N VAL A 145 26.71 12.68 16.97
CA VAL A 145 25.98 11.53 17.52
C VAL A 145 24.80 11.17 16.60
N PRO A 146 24.60 9.89 16.24
CA PRO A 146 23.41 9.46 15.50
C PRO A 146 22.11 9.74 16.26
N LYS A 147 21.05 10.18 15.57
CA LYS A 147 19.75 10.55 16.19
C LYS A 147 19.09 9.42 17.00
N HIS A 148 19.34 8.16 16.67
CA HIS A 148 18.76 7.01 17.36
C HIS A 148 19.48 6.66 18.68
N LEU A 149 20.62 7.29 18.97
CA LEU A 149 21.40 7.14 20.21
C LEU A 149 21.25 8.35 21.14
N ALA A 150 20.24 9.16 20.87
CA ALA A 150 19.98 10.44 21.49
C ALA A 150 18.54 10.46 22.00
N GLU A 151 18.37 10.82 23.26
CA GLU A 151 17.05 10.98 23.88
C GLU A 151 16.88 12.43 24.30
N ALA A 152 15.75 13.04 23.92
CA ALA A 152 15.41 14.38 24.38
C ALA A 152 15.21 14.38 25.91
N VAL A 153 15.80 15.37 26.60
CA VAL A 153 15.60 15.62 28.03
C VAL A 153 14.63 16.77 28.21
#